data_AF-A0A935LKU4-F1
#
_entry.id   AF-A0A935LKU4-F1
#
_cell.length_a   1.000
_cell.length_b   1.000
_cell.length_c   1.000
_cell.angle_alpha   90.00
_cell.angle_beta   90.00
_cell.angle_gamma   90.00
#
_symmetry.space_group_name_H-M   'P 1'
#
loop_
_entity.id
_entity.type
_entity.pdbx_description
1 polymer ?
#
loop_
_entity_poly.entity_id
_entity_poly.type
_entity_poly.pdbx_seq_one_letter_code
_entity_poly.pdbx_strand_id
1 'polypeptide(L)'
;MANAIDILEYLPNSYKTRDEQDYINFLWESFESNYNNAKYPFAFIAYHMLYMSFVYFEVWQIKESRKADFEKAMVGLSNDMENDFMNAVTPFAFVKSNEAPFFKFFKLLGCDNSKIGTYKKSVDDRNNSSHSNGKILFNDKSIIDRKIDDVLRAVDDIQNHSKLIIEECFSKF
;
A
#
# COMPACT_ATOMS: atom_id res chain seq x y z
N MET A 1 -4.55 5.90 18.19
CA MET A 1 -3.43 4.94 18.34
C MET A 1 -3.87 3.49 18.52
N ALA A 2 -4.95 3.17 19.26
CA ALA A 2 -5.30 1.79 19.64
C ALA A 2 -5.34 0.77 18.48
N ASN A 3 -5.56 1.20 17.24
CA ASN A 3 -5.67 0.31 16.08
C ASN A 3 -4.59 0.56 15.00
N ALA A 4 -3.67 1.51 15.18
CA ALA A 4 -2.70 1.86 14.14
C ALA A 4 -1.71 0.71 13.85
N ILE A 5 -1.43 -0.11 14.87
CA ILE A 5 -0.54 -1.27 14.75
C ILE A 5 -1.15 -2.38 13.90
N ASP A 6 -2.48 -2.41 13.78
CA ASP A 6 -3.23 -3.45 13.06
C ASP A 6 -2.80 -3.54 11.59
N ILE A 7 -2.26 -2.47 10.99
CA ILE A 7 -1.71 -2.51 9.63
C ILE A 7 -0.61 -3.56 9.46
N LEU A 8 0.15 -3.86 10.53
CA LEU A 8 1.20 -4.88 10.51
C LEU A 8 0.62 -6.30 10.37
N GLU A 9 -0.62 -6.52 10.81
CA GLU A 9 -1.30 -7.82 10.64
C GLU A 9 -1.64 -8.13 9.18
N TYR A 10 -1.69 -7.10 8.33
CA TYR A 10 -1.91 -7.24 6.89
C TYR A 10 -0.61 -7.33 6.08
N LEU A 11 0.55 -7.19 6.73
CA LEU A 11 1.85 -7.37 6.09
C LEU A 11 2.34 -8.83 6.23
N PRO A 12 3.30 -9.27 5.40
CA PRO A 12 3.82 -10.63 5.49
C PRO A 12 4.40 -10.96 6.86
N ASN A 13 4.12 -12.18 7.35
CA ASN A 13 4.74 -12.72 8.56
C ASN A 13 6.27 -12.94 8.42
N SER A 14 6.77 -13.04 7.18
CA SER A 14 8.18 -13.21 6.87
C SER A 14 8.52 -12.54 5.54
N TYR A 15 9.69 -11.92 5.49
CA TYR A 15 10.19 -11.21 4.31
C TYR A 15 11.28 -12.00 3.59
N LYS A 16 11.53 -11.67 2.33
CA LYS A 16 12.52 -12.39 1.51
C LYS A 16 13.94 -12.09 1.98
N THR A 17 14.18 -10.88 2.43
CA THR A 17 15.48 -10.44 2.96
C THR A 17 15.31 -9.77 4.32
N ARG A 18 16.40 -9.72 5.09
CA ARG A 18 16.44 -8.98 6.35
C ARG A 18 16.21 -7.48 6.14
N ASP A 19 16.75 -6.92 5.06
CA ASP A 19 16.61 -5.49 4.74
C ASP A 19 15.14 -5.09 4.54
N GLU A 20 14.32 -5.96 3.94
CA GLU A 20 12.88 -5.72 3.80
C GLU A 20 12.16 -5.67 5.17
N GLN A 21 12.51 -6.57 6.08
CA GLN A 21 11.96 -6.58 7.44
C GLN A 21 12.43 -5.35 8.23
N ASP A 22 13.71 -5.03 8.17
CA ASP A 22 14.30 -3.86 8.82
C ASP A 22 13.68 -2.55 8.28
N TYR A 23 13.33 -2.50 6.99
CA TYR A 23 12.59 -1.39 6.40
C TYR A 23 11.19 -1.22 6.99
N ILE A 24 10.40 -2.30 7.12
CA ILE A 24 9.07 -2.23 7.74
C ILE A 24 9.15 -1.80 9.20
N ASN A 25 10.10 -2.37 9.96
CA ASN A 25 10.35 -1.97 11.34
C ASN A 25 10.70 -0.48 11.44
N PHE A 26 11.60 -0.01 10.57
CA PHE A 26 11.99 1.40 10.50
C PHE A 26 10.79 2.32 10.22
N LEU A 27 9.88 1.94 9.31
CA LEU A 27 8.68 2.70 9.03
C LEU A 27 7.73 2.77 10.24
N TRP A 28 7.55 1.65 10.94
CA TRP A 28 6.73 1.61 12.15
C TRP A 28 7.32 2.47 13.27
N GLU A 29 8.61 2.32 13.57
CA GLU A 29 9.31 3.14 14.57
C GLU A 29 9.25 4.63 14.22
N SER A 30 9.41 4.96 12.93
CA SER A 30 9.28 6.34 12.44
C SER A 30 7.88 6.89 12.65
N PHE A 31 6.83 6.09 12.37
CA PHE A 31 5.45 6.48 12.64
C PHE A 31 5.23 6.73 14.14
N GLU A 32 5.57 5.76 14.98
CA GLU A 32 5.33 5.81 16.43
C GLU A 32 6.04 6.99 17.08
N SER A 33 7.33 7.16 16.78
CA SER A 33 8.13 8.26 17.31
C SER A 33 7.58 9.62 16.89
N ASN A 34 7.24 9.81 15.61
CA ASN A 34 6.68 11.09 15.15
C ASN A 34 5.29 11.35 15.73
N TYR A 35 4.44 10.32 15.84
CA TYR A 35 3.10 10.46 16.40
C TYR A 35 3.17 10.87 17.88
N ASN A 36 4.01 10.20 18.68
CA ASN A 36 4.18 10.47 20.11
C ASN A 36 4.78 11.86 20.38
N ASN A 37 5.57 12.38 19.45
CA ASN A 37 6.15 13.72 19.53
C ASN A 37 5.27 14.81 18.87
N ALA A 38 4.00 14.52 18.58
CA ALA A 38 3.05 15.42 17.90
C ALA A 38 3.53 15.93 16.52
N LYS A 39 4.47 15.22 15.89
CA LYS A 39 4.95 15.43 14.52
C LYS A 39 4.06 14.69 13.52
N TYR A 40 2.75 14.89 13.62
CA TYR A 40 1.75 14.15 12.86
C TYR A 40 1.93 14.19 11.32
N PRO A 41 2.38 15.29 10.67
CA PRO A 41 2.64 15.25 9.23
C PRO A 41 3.68 14.19 8.84
N PHE A 42 4.76 14.07 9.63
CA PHE A 42 5.80 13.07 9.42
C PHE A 42 5.35 11.67 9.81
N ALA A 43 4.55 11.55 10.86
CA ALA A 43 3.92 10.28 11.21
C ALA A 43 3.04 9.77 10.06
N PHE A 44 2.22 10.63 9.46
CA PHE A 44 1.37 10.26 8.32
C PHE A 44 2.19 9.81 7.11
N ILE A 45 3.33 10.43 6.81
CA ILE A 45 4.23 9.96 5.74
C ILE A 45 4.72 8.53 6.02
N ALA A 46 5.23 8.26 7.22
CA ALA A 46 5.70 6.92 7.59
C ALA A 46 4.56 5.88 7.51
N TYR A 47 3.37 6.23 8.00
CA TYR A 47 2.19 5.37 7.94
C TYR A 47 1.71 5.11 6.51
N HIS A 48 1.78 6.12 5.65
CA HIS A 48 1.47 5.99 4.23
C HIS A 48 2.46 5.06 3.53
N MET A 49 3.74 5.07 3.89
CA MET A 49 4.72 4.11 3.34
C MET A 49 4.42 2.65 3.77
N LEU A 50 3.89 2.44 4.99
CA LEU A 50 3.39 1.12 5.41
C LEU A 50 2.19 0.69 4.55
N TYR A 51 1.24 1.60 4.30
CA TYR A 51 0.12 1.35 3.41
C TYR A 51 0.56 1.00 1.98
N MET A 52 1.52 1.75 1.41
CA MET A 52 2.05 1.43 0.09
C MET A 52 2.80 0.09 0.07
N SER A 53 3.49 -0.26 1.15
CA SER A 53 4.11 -1.59 1.29
C SER A 53 3.06 -2.70 1.21
N PHE A 54 1.94 -2.57 1.94
CA PHE A 54 0.80 -3.48 1.82
C PHE A 54 0.27 -3.57 0.38
N VAL A 55 0.02 -2.43 -0.26
CA VAL A 55 -0.47 -2.39 -1.66
C VAL A 55 0.50 -3.12 -2.61
N TYR A 56 1.81 -2.98 -2.42
CA TYR A 56 2.80 -3.69 -3.23
C TYR A 56 2.76 -5.20 -3.01
N PHE A 57 2.59 -5.65 -1.78
CA PHE A 57 2.42 -7.08 -1.48
C PHE A 57 1.14 -7.63 -2.11
N GLU A 58 0.03 -6.89 -2.07
CA GLU A 58 -1.22 -7.30 -2.71
C GLU A 58 -1.08 -7.42 -4.22
N VAL A 59 -0.48 -6.42 -4.88
CA VAL A 59 -0.22 -6.48 -6.32
C VAL A 59 0.71 -7.64 -6.67
N TRP A 60 1.71 -7.92 -5.83
CA TRP A 60 2.57 -9.08 -5.98
C TRP A 60 1.81 -10.41 -5.88
N GLN A 61 0.89 -10.53 -4.93
CA GLN A 61 0.04 -11.72 -4.81
C GLN A 61 -0.81 -11.92 -6.06
N ILE A 62 -1.39 -10.86 -6.62
CA ILE A 62 -2.14 -10.92 -7.88
C ILE A 62 -1.23 -11.39 -9.02
N LYS A 63 -0.01 -10.82 -9.13
CA LYS A 63 0.99 -11.22 -10.12
C LYS A 63 1.28 -12.71 -10.06
N GLU A 64 1.56 -13.24 -8.87
CA GLU A 64 1.91 -14.66 -8.73
C GLU A 64 0.72 -15.61 -8.90
N SER A 65 -0.48 -15.19 -8.49
CA SER A 65 -1.68 -16.03 -8.48
C SER A 65 -2.44 -16.04 -9.80
N ARG A 66 -2.42 -14.92 -10.54
CA ARG A 66 -3.18 -14.70 -11.78
C ARG A 66 -2.29 -14.19 -12.93
N LYS A 67 -1.14 -14.83 -13.14
CA LYS A 67 -0.12 -14.45 -14.14
C LYS A 67 -0.69 -14.03 -15.49
N ALA A 68 -1.54 -14.86 -16.10
CA ALA A 68 -2.09 -14.57 -17.43
C ALA A 68 -2.99 -13.32 -17.46
N ASP A 69 -3.76 -13.05 -16.41
CA ASP A 69 -4.60 -11.86 -16.36
C ASP A 69 -3.81 -10.61 -15.97
N PHE A 70 -2.78 -10.79 -15.15
CA PHE A 70 -1.81 -9.75 -14.83
C PHE A 70 -1.06 -9.30 -16.09
N GLU A 71 -0.56 -10.24 -16.91
CA GLU A 71 0.09 -9.97 -18.21
C GLU A 71 -0.85 -9.22 -19.16
N LYS A 72 -2.12 -9.65 -19.28
CA LYS A 72 -3.11 -8.92 -20.11
C LYS A 72 -3.35 -7.50 -19.61
N ALA A 73 -3.31 -7.28 -18.30
CA ALA A 73 -3.47 -5.94 -17.73
C ALA A 73 -2.28 -5.02 -18.08
N MET A 74 -1.11 -5.56 -18.46
CA MET A 74 0.09 -4.79 -18.83
C MET A 74 0.03 -4.16 -20.21
N VAL A 75 -0.78 -4.69 -21.11
CA VAL A 75 -0.91 -4.22 -22.51
C VAL A 75 -1.28 -2.72 -22.60
N GLY A 76 -1.88 -2.15 -21.55
CA GLY A 76 -2.24 -0.72 -21.49
C GLY A 76 -1.24 0.19 -20.78
N LEU A 77 -0.08 -0.32 -20.32
CA LEU A 77 0.96 0.44 -19.63
C LEU A 77 2.10 0.79 -20.58
N SER A 78 3.00 1.69 -20.15
CA SER A 78 4.22 1.96 -20.91
C SER A 78 5.16 0.75 -20.88
N ASN A 79 5.94 0.54 -21.94
CA ASN A 79 6.91 -0.55 -22.03
C ASN A 79 7.88 -0.57 -20.83
N ASP A 80 8.26 0.60 -20.31
CA ASP A 80 9.12 0.70 -19.13
C ASP A 80 8.44 0.15 -17.88
N MET A 81 7.16 0.49 -17.68
CA MET A 81 6.37 0.02 -16.56
C MET A 81 6.10 -1.47 -16.68
N GLU A 82 5.71 -1.96 -17.86
CA GLU A 82 5.55 -3.40 -18.11
C GLU A 82 6.83 -4.17 -17.75
N ASN A 83 7.99 -3.69 -18.21
CA ASN A 83 9.28 -4.31 -17.90
C ASN A 83 9.59 -4.29 -16.40
N ASP A 84 9.36 -3.16 -15.71
CA ASP A 84 9.58 -3.04 -14.26
C ASP A 84 8.71 -4.04 -13.48
N PHE A 85 7.43 -4.18 -13.85
CA PHE A 85 6.51 -5.06 -13.16
C PHE A 85 6.77 -6.55 -13.44
N MET A 86 7.08 -6.90 -14.70
CA MET A 86 7.32 -8.29 -15.10
C MET A 86 8.66 -8.82 -14.56
N ASN A 87 9.69 -7.98 -14.53
CA ASN A 87 11.02 -8.36 -14.04
C ASN A 87 11.22 -8.12 -12.54
N ALA A 88 10.22 -7.60 -11.83
CA ALA A 88 10.27 -7.43 -10.38
C ALA A 88 10.49 -8.79 -9.69
N VAL A 89 11.53 -8.85 -8.85
CA VAL A 89 11.90 -10.02 -8.03
C VAL A 89 11.51 -9.87 -6.55
N THR A 90 10.99 -8.69 -6.18
CA THR A 90 10.47 -8.34 -4.85
C THR A 90 9.36 -7.30 -5.00
N PRO A 91 8.35 -7.27 -4.10
CA PRO A 91 7.32 -6.22 -4.05
C PRO A 91 7.90 -4.80 -3.96
N PHE A 92 9.07 -4.60 -3.37
CA PHE A 92 9.68 -3.26 -3.28
C PHE A 92 10.36 -2.78 -4.56
N ALA A 93 10.57 -3.66 -5.55
CA ALA A 93 11.10 -3.26 -6.86
C ALA A 93 10.14 -2.33 -7.63
N PHE A 94 8.88 -2.32 -7.23
CA PHE A 94 7.79 -1.52 -7.77
C PHE A 94 7.92 0.00 -7.52
N VAL A 95 8.76 0.43 -6.56
CA VAL A 95 8.93 1.85 -6.16
C VAL A 95 9.33 2.78 -7.32
N LYS A 96 9.91 2.26 -8.41
CA LYS A 96 10.29 3.07 -9.58
C LYS A 96 9.11 3.65 -10.35
N SER A 97 7.90 3.14 -10.13
CA SER A 97 6.66 3.57 -10.80
C SER A 97 5.84 4.51 -9.92
N ASN A 98 5.10 5.44 -10.53
CA ASN A 98 4.10 6.25 -9.80
C ASN A 98 3.12 5.35 -9.03
N GLU A 99 2.70 5.78 -7.83
CA GLU A 99 1.86 4.99 -6.91
C GLU A 99 0.43 4.73 -7.46
N ALA A 100 -0.14 5.67 -8.21
CA ALA A 100 -1.52 5.60 -8.69
C ALA A 100 -1.83 4.42 -9.67
N PRO A 101 -0.91 4.00 -10.55
CA PRO A 101 -1.01 2.76 -11.32
C PRO A 101 -1.31 1.49 -10.51
N PHE A 102 -0.70 1.31 -9.32
CA PHE A 102 -0.83 0.08 -8.52
C PHE A 102 -2.28 -0.25 -8.17
N PHE A 103 -3.07 0.75 -7.82
CA PHE A 103 -4.48 0.56 -7.48
C PHE A 103 -5.34 0.10 -8.66
N LYS A 104 -4.90 0.27 -9.92
CA LYS A 104 -5.66 -0.24 -11.08
C LYS A 104 -5.65 -1.77 -11.14
N PHE A 105 -4.62 -2.41 -10.59
CA PHE A 105 -4.54 -3.88 -10.53
C PHE A 105 -5.62 -4.49 -9.65
N PHE A 106 -6.17 -3.74 -8.69
CA PHE A 106 -7.30 -4.20 -7.88
C PHE A 106 -8.58 -4.43 -8.69
N LYS A 107 -8.64 -4.00 -9.96
CA LYS A 107 -9.69 -4.48 -10.89
C LYS A 107 -9.65 -5.99 -11.09
N LEU A 108 -8.46 -6.59 -11.01
CA LEU A 108 -8.28 -8.05 -11.07
C LEU A 108 -8.81 -8.75 -9.81
N LEU A 109 -9.06 -8.00 -8.72
CA LEU A 109 -9.76 -8.44 -7.51
C LEU A 109 -11.28 -8.18 -7.56
N GLY A 110 -11.79 -7.57 -8.64
CA GLY A 110 -13.18 -7.14 -8.76
C GLY A 110 -13.49 -5.77 -8.14
N CYS A 111 -12.49 -5.00 -7.72
CA CYS A 111 -12.72 -3.63 -7.24
C CYS A 111 -13.07 -2.70 -8.40
N ASP A 112 -14.17 -1.94 -8.26
CA ASP A 112 -14.60 -0.96 -9.25
C ASP A 112 -13.79 0.35 -9.18
N ASN A 113 -14.04 1.26 -10.13
CA ASN A 113 -13.35 2.56 -10.15
C ASN A 113 -13.67 3.43 -8.93
N SER A 114 -14.82 3.25 -8.28
CA SER A 114 -15.22 4.01 -7.09
C SER A 114 -14.35 3.62 -5.90
N LYS A 115 -14.25 2.31 -5.63
CA LYS A 115 -13.36 1.74 -4.61
C LYS A 115 -11.90 2.13 -4.85
N ILE A 116 -11.43 1.99 -6.09
CA ILE A 116 -10.07 2.41 -6.48
C ILE A 116 -9.84 3.89 -6.20
N GLY A 117 -10.84 4.75 -6.46
CA GLY A 117 -10.78 6.17 -6.11
C GLY A 117 -10.62 6.40 -4.60
N THR A 118 -11.34 5.64 -3.78
CA THR A 118 -11.21 5.68 -2.32
C THR A 118 -9.82 5.28 -1.86
N TYR A 119 -9.26 4.18 -2.39
CA TYR A 119 -7.93 3.69 -1.99
C TYR A 119 -6.80 4.67 -2.33
N LYS A 120 -6.94 5.39 -3.45
CA LYS A 120 -5.98 6.42 -3.89
C LYS A 120 -5.99 7.67 -3.03
N LYS A 121 -7.05 7.92 -2.27
CA LYS A 121 -7.18 9.15 -1.48
C LYS A 121 -6.01 9.35 -0.51
N SER A 122 -5.47 8.28 0.06
CA SER A 122 -4.28 8.34 0.92
C SER A 122 -3.03 8.87 0.19
N VAL A 123 -2.86 8.52 -1.10
CA VAL A 123 -1.79 9.04 -1.96
C VAL A 123 -1.98 10.53 -2.20
N ASP A 124 -3.21 10.96 -2.51
CA ASP A 124 -3.53 12.37 -2.72
C ASP A 124 -3.30 13.19 -1.44
N ASP A 125 -3.72 12.67 -0.30
CA ASP A 125 -3.50 13.27 1.02
C ASP A 125 -2.00 13.40 1.33
N ARG A 126 -1.21 12.35 1.02
CA ARG A 126 0.24 12.37 1.20
C ARG A 126 0.88 13.43 0.31
N ASN A 127 0.55 13.46 -0.98
CA ASN A 127 1.09 14.44 -1.92
C ASN A 127 0.79 15.87 -1.46
N ASN A 128 -0.44 16.14 -1.03
CA ASN A 128 -0.83 17.47 -0.52
C ASN A 128 -0.05 17.88 0.74
N SER A 129 0.31 16.94 1.61
CA SER A 129 1.04 17.19 2.87
C SER A 129 2.55 17.24 2.76
N SER A 130 3.12 16.63 1.72
CA SER A 130 4.57 16.47 1.55
C SER A 130 5.20 17.56 0.66
N HIS A 131 4.38 18.33 -0.06
CA HIS A 131 4.86 19.52 -0.77
C HIS A 131 5.08 20.70 0.17
N SER A 132 6.25 21.35 0.06
CA SER A 132 6.63 22.58 0.76
C SER A 132 5.79 23.78 0.33
N ASN A 133 4.49 23.75 0.62
CA ASN A 133 3.51 24.77 0.24
C ASN A 133 3.22 25.79 1.37
N GLY A 134 3.96 25.72 2.48
CA GLY A 134 3.82 26.60 3.63
C GLY A 134 2.63 26.30 4.55
N LYS A 135 1.89 25.20 4.33
CA LYS A 135 0.76 24.78 5.17
C LYS A 135 1.10 23.51 5.96
N ILE A 136 0.92 23.53 7.27
CA ILE A 136 0.99 22.32 8.10
C ILE A 136 -0.37 21.63 8.03
N LEU A 137 -0.52 20.69 7.08
CA LEU A 137 -1.63 19.74 7.07
C LEU A 137 -1.37 18.68 8.16
N PHE A 138 -2.43 18.15 8.78
CA PHE A 138 -2.33 17.23 9.92
C PHE A 138 -1.74 17.87 11.19
N ASN A 139 -2.06 19.12 11.50
CA ASN A 139 -1.60 19.78 12.74
C ASN A 139 -2.34 19.31 14.01
N ASP A 140 -3.33 18.44 13.87
CA ASP A 140 -4.21 18.00 14.95
C ASP A 140 -4.31 16.47 15.00
N LYS A 141 -4.27 15.94 16.22
CA LYS A 141 -4.29 14.49 16.50
C LYS A 141 -5.54 13.80 15.92
N SER A 142 -6.70 14.46 15.97
CA SER A 142 -7.95 13.90 15.43
C SER A 142 -7.93 13.78 13.90
N ILE A 143 -7.10 14.57 13.21
CA ILE A 143 -6.98 14.49 11.75
C ILE A 143 -6.17 13.24 11.38
N ILE A 144 -5.00 13.03 12.02
CA ILE A 144 -4.20 11.83 11.76
C ILE A 144 -4.91 10.56 12.21
N ASP A 145 -5.61 10.57 13.36
CA ASP A 145 -6.37 9.41 13.82
C ASP A 145 -7.45 9.01 12.79
N ARG A 146 -8.19 9.98 12.22
CA ARG A 146 -9.14 9.70 11.14
C ARG A 146 -8.48 9.14 9.88
N LYS A 147 -7.27 9.59 9.54
CA LYS A 147 -6.54 9.07 8.38
C LYS A 147 -6.04 7.65 8.59
N ILE A 148 -5.59 7.33 9.80
CA ILE A 148 -5.25 5.96 10.19
C ILE A 148 -6.47 5.06 10.01
N ASP A 149 -7.63 5.48 10.51
CA ASP A 149 -8.88 4.72 10.35
C ASP A 149 -9.27 4.55 8.87
N ASP A 150 -9.15 5.60 8.05
CA ASP A 150 -9.44 5.54 6.62
C ASP A 150 -8.51 4.55 5.90
N VAL A 151 -7.22 4.53 6.25
CA VAL A 151 -6.24 3.58 5.71
C VAL A 151 -6.57 2.15 6.13
N LEU A 152 -6.85 1.91 7.41
CA LEU A 152 -7.17 0.57 7.92
C LEU A 152 -8.44 0.02 7.26
N ARG A 153 -9.47 0.85 7.06
CA ARG A 153 -10.67 0.44 6.30
C ARG A 153 -10.35 0.09 4.85
N ALA A 154 -9.44 0.82 4.20
CA ALA A 154 -9.02 0.51 2.84
C ALA A 154 -8.25 -0.81 2.78
N VAL A 155 -7.33 -1.03 3.72
CA VAL A 155 -6.54 -2.27 3.84
C VAL A 155 -7.47 -3.47 4.08
N ASP A 156 -8.41 -3.39 5.02
CA ASP A 156 -9.39 -4.45 5.28
C ASP A 156 -10.28 -4.73 4.05
N ASP A 157 -10.81 -3.71 3.38
CA ASP A 157 -11.64 -3.89 2.18
C ASP A 157 -10.83 -4.55 1.04
N ILE A 158 -9.58 -4.12 0.80
CA ILE A 158 -8.69 -4.74 -0.19
C ILE A 158 -8.43 -6.21 0.19
N GLN A 159 -8.06 -6.49 1.43
CA GLN A 159 -7.78 -7.84 1.91
C GLN A 159 -8.99 -8.77 1.73
N ASN A 160 -10.21 -8.27 2.00
CA ASN A 160 -11.44 -9.03 1.81
C ASN A 160 -11.69 -9.39 0.34
N HIS A 161 -11.30 -8.52 -0.59
CA HIS A 161 -11.32 -8.83 -2.02
C HIS A 161 -10.24 -9.84 -2.43
N SER A 162 -9.07 -9.79 -1.80
CA SER A 162 -7.95 -10.69 -2.09
C SER A 162 -8.12 -12.11 -1.54
N LYS A 163 -8.95 -12.32 -0.51
CA LYS A 163 -9.26 -13.66 0.04
C LYS A 163 -9.61 -14.69 -1.04
N LEU A 164 -10.43 -14.30 -2.01
CA LEU A 164 -10.85 -15.18 -3.10
C LEU A 164 -9.66 -15.67 -3.94
N ILE A 165 -8.66 -14.82 -4.17
CA ILE A 165 -7.44 -15.20 -4.91
C ILE A 165 -6.57 -16.13 -4.08
N ILE A 166 -6.42 -15.83 -2.79
CA ILE A 166 -5.63 -16.65 -1.86
C ILE A 166 -6.22 -18.05 -1.77
N GLU A 167 -7.54 -18.17 -1.61
CA GLU A 167 -8.27 -19.45 -1.58
C GLU A 167 -8.17 -20.22 -2.90
N GLU A 168 -8.32 -19.53 -4.04
CA GLU A 168 -8.13 -20.13 -5.37
C GLU A 168 -6.72 -20.72 -5.53
N CYS A 169 -5.69 -20.04 -5.01
CA CYS A 169 -4.32 -20.54 -5.02
C CYS A 169 -4.17 -21.81 -4.20
N PHE A 170 -4.71 -21.87 -2.98
CA PHE A 170 -4.65 -23.09 -2.15
C PHE A 170 -5.43 -24.25 -2.77
N SER A 171 -6.52 -24.00 -3.51
CA SER A 171 -7.29 -25.06 -4.17
C SER A 171 -6.59 -25.73 -5.36
N LYS A 172 -5.53 -25.09 -5.91
CA LYS A 172 -4.75 -25.59 -7.05
C LYS A 172 -3.52 -26.40 -6.65
N PHE A 173 -3.24 -26.52 -5.35
CA PHE A 173 -2.20 -27.37 -4.77
C PHE A 173 -2.82 -28.63 -4.14
#